data_AF-W2NHY2-F1
#
_entry.id   AF-W2NHY2-F1
#
_cell.length_a   1.000
_cell.length_b   1.000
_cell.length_c   1.000
_cell.angle_alpha   90.00
_cell.angle_beta   90.00
_cell.angle_gamma   90.00
#
_symmetry.space_group_name_H-M   'P 1'
#
loop_
_entity.id
_entity.type
_entity.pdbx_description
1 polymer ?
#
loop_
_entity_poly.entity_id
_entity_poly.type
_entity_poly.pdbx_seq_one_letter_code
_entity_poly.pdbx_strand_id
1 'polypeptide(L)'
;MTNDDSELHNMGLSIKTIAEILAKIPTFISAAERLRKFRIFVFTKKPKPPIAWELSNLPSSKTLITADEMARAFPKDMLRKWDVKVIALQKKRIGVAELDIAI
;
A
#
# COMPACT_ATOMS: atom_id res chain seq x y z
N MET A 1 -12.03 31.93 25.98
CA MET A 1 -12.49 31.21 24.79
C MET A 1 -11.34 30.34 24.34
N THR A 2 -11.44 29.04 24.65
CA THR A 2 -10.40 28.05 24.38
C THR A 2 -10.28 27.86 22.88
N ASN A 3 -9.19 28.40 22.31
CA ASN A 3 -8.69 28.06 20.98
C ASN A 3 -8.17 26.63 20.99
N ASP A 4 -9.03 25.65 21.29
CA ASP A 4 -8.80 24.28 20.90
C ASP A 4 -9.18 24.20 19.43
N ASP A 5 -8.31 24.79 18.62
CA ASP A 5 -8.38 24.79 17.18
C ASP A 5 -8.14 23.34 16.75
N SER A 6 -9.22 22.56 16.79
CA SER A 6 -9.18 21.12 16.61
C SER A 6 -8.50 20.87 15.28
N GLU A 7 -7.40 20.10 15.27
CA GLU A 7 -6.70 19.75 14.03
C GLU A 7 -7.66 19.24 12.95
N LEU A 8 -8.80 18.66 13.37
CA LEU A 8 -9.91 18.26 12.52
C LEU A 8 -10.56 19.42 11.76
N HIS A 9 -10.83 20.54 12.43
CA HIS A 9 -11.39 21.74 11.82
C HIS A 9 -10.45 22.33 10.77
N ASN A 10 -9.15 22.42 11.10
CA ASN A 10 -8.10 22.88 10.20
C ASN A 10 -7.90 21.96 8.97
N MET A 11 -8.23 20.67 9.10
CA MET A 11 -8.19 19.71 7.99
C MET A 11 -9.52 19.61 7.21
N GLY A 12 -10.55 20.38 7.58
CA GLY A 12 -11.89 20.28 6.97
C GLY A 12 -12.54 18.92 7.21
N LEU A 13 -12.27 18.28 8.35
CA LEU A 13 -12.74 16.95 8.71
C LEU A 13 -13.74 17.03 9.85
N SER A 14 -14.79 16.22 9.74
CA SER A 14 -15.75 16.03 10.83
C SER A 14 -15.55 14.67 11.50
N ILE A 15 -16.00 14.52 12.75
CA ILE A 15 -16.00 13.24 13.48
C ILE A 15 -16.73 12.16 12.67
N LYS A 16 -17.81 12.54 11.96
CA LYS A 16 -18.56 11.66 11.06
C LYS A 16 -17.68 11.15 9.90
N THR A 17 -16.91 12.03 9.27
CA THR A 17 -15.97 11.66 8.19
C THR A 17 -14.90 10.69 8.69
N ILE A 18 -14.40 10.86 9.92
CA ILE A 18 -13.43 9.92 10.51
C ILE A 18 -14.06 8.56 10.81
N ALA A 19 -15.28 8.55 11.34
CA ALA A 19 -16.02 7.32 11.60
C ALA A 19 -16.29 6.54 10.30
N GLU A 20 -16.68 7.21 9.21
CA GLU A 20 -16.87 6.62 7.88
C GLU A 20 -15.55 6.05 7.33
N ILE A 21 -14.45 6.77 7.52
CA ILE A 21 -13.09 6.35 7.15
C ILE A 21 -12.67 5.08 7.94
N LEU A 22 -12.98 5.01 9.23
CA LEU A 22 -12.65 3.87 10.10
C LEU A 22 -13.58 2.68 9.91
N ALA A 23 -14.83 2.91 9.49
CA ALA A 23 -15.86 1.90 9.26
C ALA A 23 -15.63 1.01 8.02
N LYS A 24 -14.45 1.12 7.37
CA LYS A 24 -14.03 0.28 6.24
C LYS A 24 -14.97 0.34 5.02
N ILE A 25 -15.71 1.44 4.84
CA ILE A 25 -16.49 1.63 3.61
C ILE A 25 -15.50 1.78 2.45
N PRO A 26 -15.55 0.91 1.43
CA PRO A 26 -14.56 0.88 0.37
C PRO A 26 -14.68 2.14 -0.47
N THR A 27 -13.60 2.47 -1.18
CA THR A 27 -13.56 3.42 -2.28
C THR A 27 -13.69 4.90 -1.93
N PHE A 28 -12.58 5.50 -1.47
CA PHE A 28 -12.21 6.79 -2.05
C PHE A 28 -10.69 6.84 -2.17
N ILE A 29 -10.19 6.85 -3.42
CA ILE A 29 -8.78 7.14 -3.73
C ILE A 29 -8.37 8.49 -3.09
N SER A 30 -9.32 9.44 -2.98
CA SER A 30 -9.16 10.72 -2.27
C SER A 30 -9.09 10.58 -0.74
N ALA A 31 -9.69 9.53 -0.17
CA ALA A 31 -9.60 9.23 1.26
C ALA A 31 -8.31 8.47 1.61
N ALA A 32 -7.64 7.82 0.65
CA ALA A 32 -6.39 7.09 0.90
C ALA A 32 -5.25 8.01 1.40
N GLU A 33 -5.13 9.23 0.86
CA GLU A 33 -4.17 10.22 1.36
C GLU A 33 -4.52 10.71 2.77
N ARG A 34 -5.81 10.89 3.05
CA ARG A 34 -6.31 11.33 4.36
C ARG A 34 -6.14 10.22 5.41
N LEU A 35 -6.45 8.98 5.05
CA LEU A 35 -6.24 7.77 5.85
C LEU A 35 -4.79 7.58 6.26
N ARG A 36 -3.83 7.84 5.36
CA ARG A 36 -2.40 7.76 5.68
C ARG A 36 -1.97 8.72 6.80
N LYS A 37 -2.64 9.86 6.97
CA LYS A 37 -2.35 10.81 8.07
C LYS A 37 -2.80 10.28 9.43
N PHE A 38 -3.95 9.60 9.49
CA PHE A 38 -4.49 9.05 10.73
C PHE A 38 -4.02 7.62 11.04
N ARG A 39 -3.57 6.91 10.00
CA ARG A 39 -3.16 5.51 10.07
C ARG A 39 -1.76 5.40 9.49
N ILE A 40 -0.82 6.05 10.17
CA ILE A 40 0.60 5.88 9.87
C ILE A 40 0.94 4.44 10.26
N PHE A 41 0.92 3.54 9.29
CA PHE A 41 1.54 2.23 9.46
C PHE A 41 3.05 2.48 9.53
N VAL A 42 3.53 2.82 10.74
CA VAL A 42 4.94 2.95 11.02
C VAL A 42 5.48 1.54 11.13
N PHE A 43 6.16 1.10 10.09
CA PHE A 43 6.95 -0.10 10.21
C PHE A 43 8.02 0.16 11.27
N THR A 44 7.94 -0.55 12.41
CA THR A 44 8.92 -0.45 13.51
C THR A 44 10.34 -0.72 13.02
N LYS A 45 10.47 -1.50 11.95
CA LYS A 45 11.69 -1.68 11.17
C LYS A 45 11.32 -1.63 9.69
N LYS A 46 12.16 -0.96 8.89
CA LYS A 46 11.99 -0.93 7.43
C LYS A 46 11.82 -2.37 6.91
N PRO A 47 10.72 -2.69 6.21
CA PRO A 47 10.49 -4.04 5.73
C PRO A 47 11.61 -4.42 4.76
N LYS A 48 12.03 -5.69 4.81
CA LYS A 48 12.98 -6.21 3.83
C LYS A 48 12.35 -6.05 2.45
N PRO A 49 13.11 -5.58 1.44
CA PRO A 49 12.56 -5.44 0.11
C PRO A 49 12.20 -6.83 -0.43
N PRO A 50 10.99 -7.00 -1.01
CA PRO A 50 10.51 -8.26 -1.57
C PRO A 50 11.42 -8.74 -2.70
N ILE A 51 11.27 -10.00 -3.09
CA ILE A 51 12.05 -10.59 -4.18
C ILE A 51 11.06 -10.94 -5.26
N ALA A 52 11.28 -10.42 -6.48
CA ALA A 52 10.48 -10.79 -7.63
C ALA A 52 10.76 -12.25 -8.03
N TRP A 53 9.70 -13.02 -8.22
CA TRP A 53 9.74 -14.40 -8.68
C TRP A 53 8.74 -14.60 -9.80
N GLU A 54 9.11 -15.38 -10.81
CA GLU A 54 8.12 -15.93 -11.73
C GLU A 54 7.18 -16.87 -10.97
N LEU A 55 5.88 -16.77 -11.22
CA LEU A 55 4.85 -17.57 -10.58
C LEU A 55 5.10 -19.08 -10.75
N SER A 56 5.62 -19.48 -11.91
CA SER A 56 6.00 -20.87 -12.23
C SER A 56 7.06 -21.46 -11.30
N ASN A 57 7.90 -20.60 -10.69
CA ASN A 57 8.96 -21.01 -9.77
C ASN A 57 8.52 -21.01 -8.30
N LEU A 58 7.28 -20.60 -8.00
CA LEU A 58 6.76 -20.58 -6.65
C LEU A 58 6.05 -21.91 -6.31
N PRO A 59 6.24 -22.42 -5.08
CA PRO A 59 5.43 -23.54 -4.59
C PRO A 59 3.95 -23.17 -4.62
N SER A 60 3.09 -24.11 -5.01
CA SER A 60 1.63 -23.90 -5.00
C SER A 60 1.07 -23.59 -3.61
N SER A 61 1.78 -23.96 -2.55
CA SER A 61 1.43 -23.66 -1.16
C SER A 61 1.79 -22.24 -0.71
N LYS A 62 2.47 -21.45 -1.55
CA LYS A 62 2.92 -20.11 -1.18
C LYS A 62 1.77 -19.11 -1.30
N THR A 63 1.46 -18.46 -0.19
CA THR A 63 0.47 -17.37 -0.16
C THR A 63 0.99 -16.17 -0.95
N LEU A 64 0.19 -15.72 -1.91
CA LEU A 64 0.42 -14.48 -2.65
C LEU A 64 -0.46 -13.39 -2.06
N ILE A 65 0.12 -12.21 -1.84
CA ILE A 65 -0.62 -11.02 -1.43
C ILE A 65 -1.12 -10.34 -2.71
N THR A 66 -2.38 -9.96 -2.74
CA THR A 66 -2.96 -9.26 -3.90
C THR A 66 -2.46 -7.81 -3.97
N ALA A 67 -2.47 -7.23 -5.17
CA ALA A 67 -2.05 -5.83 -5.38
C ALA A 67 -2.85 -4.83 -4.49
N ASP A 68 -4.12 -5.12 -4.26
CA ASP A 68 -5.02 -4.31 -3.42
C ASP A 68 -4.64 -4.40 -1.92
N GLU A 69 -4.27 -5.58 -1.44
CA GLU A 69 -3.72 -5.76 -0.08
C GLU A 69 -2.36 -5.07 0.08
N MET A 70 -1.48 -5.18 -0.92
CA MET A 70 -0.19 -4.49 -0.92
C MET A 70 -0.35 -2.96 -0.91
N ALA A 71 -1.27 -2.42 -1.71
CA ALA A 71 -1.53 -0.97 -1.78
C ALA A 71 -2.07 -0.39 -0.46
N ARG A 72 -2.77 -1.21 0.33
CA ARG A 72 -3.24 -0.87 1.67
C ARG A 72 -2.16 -0.98 2.74
N ALA A 73 -1.30 -1.99 2.64
CA ALA A 73 -0.29 -2.29 3.64
C ALA A 73 0.97 -1.41 3.50
N PHE A 74 1.35 -1.06 2.27
CA PHE A 74 2.62 -0.39 1.99
C PHE A 74 2.45 1.03 1.43
N PRO A 75 3.32 1.98 1.81
CA PRO A 75 3.40 3.30 1.19
C PRO A 75 3.71 3.24 -0.31
N LYS A 76 3.14 4.19 -1.07
CA LYS A 76 3.33 4.31 -2.53
C LYS A 76 4.81 4.33 -2.93
N ASP A 77 5.65 5.00 -2.15
CA ASP A 77 7.08 5.11 -2.44
C ASP A 77 7.85 3.80 -2.23
N MET A 78 7.35 2.89 -1.38
CA MET A 78 7.92 1.55 -1.26
C MET A 78 7.51 0.68 -2.45
N LEU A 79 6.23 0.72 -2.84
CA LEU A 79 5.73 -0.02 -3.99
C LEU A 79 6.48 0.35 -5.27
N ARG A 80 6.68 1.65 -5.53
CA ARG A 80 7.48 2.14 -6.67
C ARG A 80 8.93 1.61 -6.69
N LYS A 81 9.54 1.42 -5.52
CA LYS A 81 10.89 0.86 -5.42
C LYS A 81 10.91 -0.63 -5.72
N TRP A 82 9.80 -1.31 -5.53
CA TRP A 82 9.65 -2.74 -5.77
C TRP A 82 9.35 -3.03 -7.24
N ASP A 83 8.67 -2.12 -7.95
CA ASP A 83 8.49 -2.20 -9.41
C ASP A 83 9.83 -2.36 -10.15
N VAL A 84 10.88 -1.68 -9.67
CA VAL A 84 12.24 -1.81 -10.23
C VAL A 84 12.75 -3.27 -10.21
N LYS A 85 12.31 -4.08 -9.23
CA LYS A 85 12.67 -5.49 -9.14
C LYS A 85 11.95 -6.36 -10.17
N VAL A 86 10.69 -6.04 -10.45
CA VAL A 86 9.93 -6.68 -11.54
C VAL A 86 10.63 -6.39 -12.87
N ILE A 87 10.93 -5.13 -13.13
CA ILE A 87 11.64 -4.69 -14.35
C ILE A 87 13.01 -5.37 -14.47
N ALA A 88 13.76 -5.46 -13.37
CA ALA A 88 15.07 -6.12 -13.35
C ALA A 88 14.95 -7.63 -13.68
N LEU A 89 13.92 -8.30 -13.17
CA LEU A 89 13.65 -9.70 -13.47
C LEU A 89 13.28 -9.89 -14.95
N GLN A 90 12.39 -9.06 -15.49
CA GLN A 90 12.00 -9.09 -16.90
C GLN A 90 13.18 -8.84 -17.83
N LYS A 91 14.09 -7.92 -17.48
CA LYS A 91 15.33 -7.70 -18.24
C LYS A 91 16.23 -8.93 -18.25
N LYS A 92 16.24 -9.71 -17.17
CA LYS A 92 17.02 -10.96 -17.06
C LYS A 92 16.33 -12.14 -17.77
N ARG A 93 15.00 -12.12 -17.85
CA ARG A 93 14.16 -13.19 -18.39
C ARG A 93 13.29 -12.63 -19.52
N ILE A 94 13.83 -12.69 -20.74
CA ILE A 94 13.14 -12.21 -21.94
C ILE A 94 11.82 -12.98 -22.11
N GLY A 95 10.71 -12.25 -22.21
CA GLY A 95 9.38 -12.82 -22.49
C GLY A 95 8.49 -13.07 -21.26
N VAL A 96 8.94 -12.75 -20.04
CA VAL A 96 8.09 -12.85 -18.84
C VAL A 96 7.16 -11.65 -18.72
N ALA A 97 5.84 -11.88 -18.74
CA ALA A 97 4.85 -10.83 -18.55
C ALA A 97 4.81 -10.37 -17.08
N GLU A 98 4.41 -9.12 -16.83
CA GLU A 98 4.27 -8.60 -15.46
C GLU A 98 3.28 -9.42 -14.62
N LEU A 99 2.22 -9.93 -15.25
CA LEU A 99 1.21 -10.79 -14.62
C LEU A 99 1.77 -12.14 -14.15
N ASP A 100 2.89 -12.58 -14.74
CA ASP A 100 3.53 -13.85 -14.40
C ASP A 100 4.58 -13.67 -13.29
N ILE A 101 4.69 -12.48 -12.70
CA ILE A 101 5.65 -12.14 -11.66
C ILE A 101 4.92 -11.83 -10.35
N ALA A 102 5.30 -12.52 -9.29
CA ALA A 102 4.94 -12.15 -7.92
C ALA A 102 6.11 -11.44 -7.22
N ILE A 103 5.79 -10.57 -6.27
CA ILE A 103 6.76 -9.86 -5.43
C ILE A 103 6.54 -10.15 -3.95
#